data_AF-A0A956FPH5-F1
#
_entry.id   AF-A0A956FPH5-F1
#
_cell.length_a   1.000
_cell.length_b   1.000
_cell.length_c   1.000
_cell.angle_alpha   90.00
_cell.angle_beta   90.00
_cell.angle_gamma   90.00
#
_symmetry.space_group_name_H-M   'P 1'
#
loop_
_entity.id
_entity.type
_entity.pdbx_description
1 polymer ?
#
loop_
_entity_poly.entity_id
_entity_poly.type
_entity_poly.pdbx_seq_one_letter_code
_entity_poly.pdbx_strand_id
1 'polypeptide(L)'
;MIKRRSDGAIDFVSPLPCPFNYGSIPGFVAGDGDPLDAVVLGARLPAGAKVRRRVVGVVDFIDDGCEDPKVICAEGPLSPGQRRGVELFFAVYARF
;
A
#
# COMPACT_ATOMS: atom_id res chain seq x y z
N MET A 1 4.91 -8.00 0.77
CA MET A 1 4.93 -6.53 0.83
C MET A 1 6.11 -6.13 1.70
N ILE A 2 6.86 -5.09 1.33
CA ILE A 2 8.03 -4.63 2.12
C ILE A 2 7.87 -3.13 2.35
N LYS A 3 7.69 -2.72 3.61
CA LYS A 3 7.70 -1.31 4.04
C LYS A 3 9.14 -0.89 4.27
N ARG A 4 9.45 0.33 3.85
CA ARG A 4 10.78 0.93 4.01
C ARG A 4 10.64 2.31 4.62
N ARG A 5 11.53 2.63 5.53
CA ARG A 5 11.64 3.96 6.13
C ARG A 5 12.24 4.94 5.13
N SER A 6 12.24 6.22 5.51
CA SER A 6 12.82 7.31 4.72
C SER A 6 14.33 7.15 4.42
N ASP A 7 15.07 6.44 5.28
CA ASP A 7 16.50 6.11 5.11
C ASP A 7 16.74 4.89 4.20
N GLY A 8 15.67 4.22 3.73
CA GLY A 8 15.72 3.04 2.88
C GLY A 8 15.85 1.70 3.63
N ALA A 9 16.00 1.73 4.95
CA ALA A 9 15.97 0.53 5.79
C ALA A 9 14.62 -0.19 5.65
N ILE A 10 14.65 -1.52 5.78
CA ILE A 10 13.43 -2.32 5.82
C ILE A 10 12.79 -2.10 7.19
N ASP A 11 11.59 -1.55 7.19
CA ASP A 11 10.79 -1.38 8.40
C ASP A 11 10.02 -2.66 8.71
N PHE A 12 9.38 -3.21 7.68
CA PHE A 12 8.50 -4.36 7.84
C PHE A 12 8.48 -5.23 6.58
N VAL A 13 8.37 -6.54 6.79
CA VAL A 13 8.14 -7.53 5.73
C VAL A 13 6.85 -8.26 6.05
N SER A 14 5.86 -8.11 5.18
CA SER A 14 4.56 -8.75 5.37
C SER A 14 4.69 -10.26 5.36
N PRO A 15 4.04 -10.96 6.32
CA PRO A 15 4.00 -12.41 6.36
C PRO A 15 3.17 -12.99 5.21
N LEU A 16 2.39 -12.15 4.51
CA LEU A 16 1.59 -12.52 3.36
C LEU A 16 2.20 -11.97 2.06
N PRO A 17 2.23 -12.78 0.98
CA PRO A 17 2.57 -12.26 -0.33
C PRO A 17 1.49 -11.26 -0.75
N CYS A 18 1.90 -10.03 -1.03
CA CYS A 18 0.98 -9.01 -1.54
C CYS A 18 0.80 -9.22 -3.05
N PRO A 19 -0.44 -9.38 -3.52
CA PRO A 19 -0.71 -9.57 -4.95
C PRO A 19 -0.58 -8.28 -5.75
N PHE A 20 -0.38 -7.13 -5.08
CA PHE A 20 -0.31 -5.81 -5.68
C PHE A 20 1.11 -5.22 -5.62
N ASN A 21 1.35 -4.16 -6.38
CA ASN A 21 2.57 -3.37 -6.21
C ASN A 21 2.41 -2.51 -4.95
N TYR A 22 3.45 -2.46 -4.12
CA TYR A 22 3.45 -1.68 -2.90
C TYR A 22 4.68 -0.79 -2.83
N GLY A 23 4.51 0.39 -2.28
CA GLY A 23 5.57 1.36 -2.04
C GLY A 23 5.01 2.55 -1.25
N SER A 24 5.62 3.72 -1.44
CA SER A 24 5.22 4.95 -0.75
C SER A 24 5.03 6.13 -1.71
N ILE A 25 4.40 7.19 -1.23
CA ILE A 25 4.19 8.44 -1.97
C ILE A 25 5.30 9.44 -1.59
N PRO A 26 6.21 9.81 -2.51
CA PRO A 26 7.27 10.76 -2.23
C PRO A 26 6.73 12.12 -1.77
N GLY A 27 7.26 12.64 -0.67
CA GLY A 27 6.88 13.96 -0.12
C GLY A 27 5.63 13.97 0.74
N PHE A 28 5.00 12.81 0.95
CA PHE A 28 3.89 12.64 1.90
C PHE A 28 4.35 11.76 3.05
N VAL A 29 4.05 12.17 4.27
CA VAL A 29 4.49 11.53 5.51
C VAL A 29 3.25 11.14 6.31
N ALA A 30 3.25 9.93 6.87
CA ALA A 30 2.20 9.42 7.75
C ALA A 30 2.39 9.94 9.19
N GLY A 31 1.45 9.61 10.09
CA GLY A 31 1.47 10.11 11.47
C GLY A 31 2.65 9.62 12.31
N ASP A 32 3.27 8.51 11.91
CA ASP A 32 4.44 7.89 12.52
C ASP A 32 5.79 8.46 12.01
N GLY A 33 5.75 9.37 11.02
CA GLY A 33 6.94 9.96 10.41
C GLY A 33 7.49 9.17 9.22
N ASP A 34 6.91 8.02 8.87
CA ASP A 34 7.29 7.25 7.70
C ASP A 34 6.63 7.79 6.42
N PRO A 35 7.18 7.50 5.23
CA PRO A 35 6.53 7.82 3.97
C PRO A 35 5.13 7.20 3.88
N LEU A 36 4.15 7.96 3.40
CA LEU A 36 2.77 7.49 3.29
C LEU A 36 2.65 6.29 2.33
N ASP A 37 2.00 5.22 2.80
CA ASP A 37 1.87 3.95 2.08
C ASP A 37 0.96 4.02 0.85
N ALA A 38 1.39 3.31 -0.20
CA ALA A 38 0.65 3.21 -1.45
C ALA A 38 0.60 1.78 -2.01
N VAL A 39 -0.59 1.38 -2.46
CA VAL A 39 -0.85 0.16 -3.21
C VAL A 39 -1.24 0.53 -4.64
N VAL A 40 -0.48 0.05 -5.62
CA VAL A 40 -0.73 0.28 -7.04
C VAL A 40 -1.27 -0.99 -7.70
N LEU A 41 -2.50 -0.92 -8.18
CA LEU A 41 -3.13 -1.99 -8.96
C LEU A 41 -2.63 -1.99 -10.41
N GLY A 42 -2.40 -3.18 -10.95
CA GLY A 42 -2.00 -3.38 -12.35
C GLY A 42 -0.90 -4.42 -12.49
N ALA A 43 -0.19 -4.37 -13.64
CA ALA A 43 0.94 -5.24 -13.91
C ALA A 43 2.08 -5.04 -12.89
N ARG A 44 2.89 -6.07 -12.69
CA ARG A 44 4.03 -6.04 -11.77
C ARG A 44 5.05 -5.01 -12.23
N LEU A 45 5.50 -4.16 -11.30
CA LEU A 45 6.52 -3.15 -11.54
C LEU A 45 7.89 -3.63 -11.04
N PRO A 46 8.99 -3.18 -11.66
CA PRO A 46 10.34 -3.37 -11.12
C PRO A 46 10.48 -2.72 -9.73
N ALA A 47 11.33 -3.30 -8.87
CA ALA A 47 11.64 -2.70 -7.58
C ALA A 47 12.25 -1.29 -7.76
N GLY A 48 11.77 -0.32 -6.97
CA GLY A 48 12.22 1.08 -7.06
C GLY A 48 11.64 1.87 -8.23
N ALA A 49 10.74 1.29 -9.04
CA ALA A 49 10.07 2.02 -10.10
C ALA A 49 9.26 3.21 -9.54
N LYS A 50 9.38 4.37 -10.19
CA LYS A 50 8.56 5.55 -9.91
C LYS A 50 7.46 5.64 -10.95
N VAL A 51 6.20 5.66 -10.49
CA VAL A 51 5.03 5.70 -11.37
C VAL A 51 4.08 6.83 -10.96
N ARG A 52 3.39 7.40 -11.95
CA ARG A 52 2.27 8.30 -11.71
C ARG A 52 0.97 7.54 -11.94
N ARG A 53 0.10 7.53 -10.93
CA ARG A 53 -1.20 6.84 -10.95
C ARG A 53 -2.26 7.68 -10.25
N ARG A 54 -3.52 7.42 -10.58
CA ARG A 54 -4.66 8.13 -9.97
C ARG A 54 -4.96 7.49 -8.62
N VAL A 55 -5.14 8.33 -7.59
CA VAL A 55 -5.71 7.90 -6.32
C VAL A 55 -7.19 7.60 -6.52
N VAL A 56 -7.61 6.39 -6.16
CA VAL A 56 -8.98 5.90 -6.38
C VAL A 56 -9.68 5.48 -5.09
N GLY A 57 -8.96 5.46 -3.98
CA GLY A 57 -9.50 5.20 -2.65
C GLY A 57 -8.39 5.14 -1.61
N VAL A 58 -8.80 4.97 -0.36
CA VAL A 58 -7.93 4.73 0.79
C VAL A 58 -8.53 3.56 1.55
N VAL A 59 -7.68 2.64 1.99
CA VAL A 59 -8.06 1.66 3.02
C VAL A 59 -7.65 2.24 4.35
N ASP A 60 -8.64 2.58 5.16
CA ASP A 60 -8.43 2.97 6.55
C ASP A 60 -7.98 1.71 7.31
N PHE A 61 -6.73 1.72 7.74
CA PHE A 61 -6.07 0.56 8.30
C PHE A 61 -5.37 0.95 9.60
N ILE A 62 -5.47 0.06 10.60
CA ILE A 62 -4.80 0.22 11.89
C ILE A 62 -3.78 -0.90 11.98
N ASP A 63 -2.50 -0.53 12.13
CA ASP A 63 -1.39 -1.45 12.32
C ASP A 63 -0.78 -1.20 13.70
N ASP A 64 -0.69 -2.24 14.54
CA ASP A 64 -0.24 -2.16 15.94
C ASP A 64 -0.86 -1.00 16.75
N GLY A 65 -2.17 -0.78 16.56
CA GLY A 65 -2.92 0.29 17.24
C GLY A 65 -2.67 1.71 16.72
N CYS A 66 -1.83 1.87 15.68
CA CYS A 66 -1.54 3.14 15.03
C CYS A 66 -2.28 3.25 13.68
N GLU A 67 -2.73 4.46 13.34
CA GLU A 67 -3.31 4.72 12.02
C GLU A 67 -2.23 4.59 10.94
N ASP A 68 -2.44 3.68 9.99
CA ASP A 68 -1.50 3.42 8.91
C ASP A 68 -2.24 3.29 7.56
N PRO A 69 -2.86 4.39 7.09
CA PRO A 69 -3.75 4.38 5.93
C PRO A 69 -3.03 3.95 4.65
N LYS A 70 -3.69 3.11 3.85
CA LYS A 70 -3.11 2.55 2.63
C LYS A 70 -3.76 3.21 1.41
N VAL A 71 -3.03 4.07 0.71
CA VAL A 71 -3.56 4.78 -0.46
C VAL A 71 -3.65 3.85 -1.66
N ILE A 72 -4.84 3.70 -2.25
CA ILE A 72 -5.07 2.83 -3.39
C ILE A 72 -4.99 3.63 -4.68
N CYS A 73 -4.09 3.20 -5.56
CA CYS A 73 -3.81 3.82 -6.85
C CYS A 73 -4.10 2.87 -8.01
N ALA A 74 -4.69 3.39 -9.09
CA ALA A 74 -5.00 2.62 -10.29
C ALA A 74 -4.99 3.51 -11.56
N GLU A 75 -5.20 2.91 -12.73
CA GLU A 75 -5.35 3.63 -14.01
C GLU A 75 -6.73 4.28 -14.16
N GLY A 76 -7.75 3.72 -13.52
CA GLY A 76 -9.12 4.20 -13.55
C GLY A 76 -9.93 3.74 -12.33
N PRO A 77 -11.24 3.99 -12.30
CA PRO A 77 -12.12 3.51 -11.23
C PRO A 77 -11.98 2.01 -11.01
N LEU A 78 -12.09 1.57 -9.76
CA LEU A 78 -11.98 0.15 -9.42
C LEU A 78 -13.18 -0.63 -9.95
N SER A 79 -12.93 -1.74 -10.62
CA SER A 79 -13.97 -2.74 -10.86
C SER A 79 -14.40 -3.40 -9.54
N PRO A 80 -15.61 -3.97 -9.46
CA PRO A 80 -16.06 -4.69 -8.26
C PRO A 80 -15.16 -5.87 -7.86
N GLY A 81 -14.46 -6.48 -8.82
CA GLY A 81 -13.49 -7.54 -8.54
C GLY A 81 -12.21 -7.01 -7.90
N GLN A 82 -11.68 -5.90 -8.44
CA GLN A 82 -10.48 -5.26 -7.88
C GLN A 82 -10.74 -4.73 -6.47
N ARG A 83 -11.88 -4.08 -6.25
CA ARG A 83 -12.28 -3.59 -4.92
C ARG A 83 -12.33 -4.73 -3.90
N ARG A 84 -13.06 -5.81 -4.22
CA ARG A 84 -13.14 -7.00 -3.35
C ARG A 84 -11.78 -7.64 -3.11
N GLY A 85 -10.89 -7.67 -4.11
CA GLY A 85 -9.54 -8.19 -3.95
C GLY A 85 -8.70 -7.38 -2.96
N VAL A 86 -8.77 -6.04 -3.03
CA VAL A 86 -8.09 -5.15 -2.08
C VAL A 86 -8.65 -5.32 -0.67
N GLU A 87 -9.98 -5.29 -0.53
CA GLU A 87 -10.67 -5.46 0.74
C GLU A 87 -10.33 -6.82 1.38
N LEU A 88 -10.37 -7.91 0.61
CA LEU A 88 -10.05 -9.24 1.10
C LEU A 88 -8.59 -9.35 1.53
N PHE A 89 -7.66 -8.81 0.75
CA PHE A 89 -6.24 -8.83 1.11
C PHE A 89 -6.02 -8.13 2.46
N PHE A 90 -6.53 -6.92 2.65
CA PHE A 90 -6.36 -6.18 3.91
C PHE A 90 -7.14 -6.79 5.08
N ALA A 91 -8.30 -7.40 4.84
CA ALA A 91 -9.04 -8.13 5.87
C ALA A 91 -8.31 -9.40 6.36
N VAL A 92 -7.53 -10.05 5.49
CA VAL A 92 -6.68 -11.19 5.89
C VAL A 92 -5.39 -10.68 6.52
N TYR A 93 -4.78 -9.63 5.96
CA TYR A 93 -3.56 -9.03 6.48
C TYR A 93 -3.73 -8.47 7.90
N ALA A 94 -4.87 -7.84 8.22
CA ALA A 94 -5.20 -7.32 9.56
C ALA A 94 -5.22 -8.38 10.68
N ARG A 95 -5.11 -9.67 10.35
CA ARG A 95 -5.07 -10.77 11.32
C ARG A 95 -3.66 -11.15 11.75
N PHE A 96 -2.65 -10.47 11.20
CA PHE A 96 -1.23 -10.65 11.47
C PHE A 96 -0.67 -9.35 12.03
#